data_AF-A0A1G2YGX9-F1
#
_entry.id   AF-A0A1G2YGX9-F1
#
_cell.length_a   1.000
_cell.length_b   1.000
_cell.length_c   1.000
_cell.angle_alpha   90.00
_cell.angle_beta   90.00
_cell.angle_gamma   90.00
#
_symmetry.space_group_name_H-M   'P 1'
#
loop_
_entity.id
_entity.type
_entity.pdbx_description
1 polymer ?
#
loop_
_entity_poly.entity_id
_entity_poly.type
_entity_poly.pdbx_seq_one_letter_code
_entity_poly.pdbx_strand_id
1 'polypeptide(L)'
;MKKVIGICVLLGMLSVAAQVQATPRYWKSVGGPGQDGLFTNGANWADSMTTAPQNGDVAYILNGAPWGAPTAACTFQSSFVNLEALRVGDTTVGGFTDVAVMNMVSGMLSTSAYDAFVGTGAGAKGVLNMSGGTITSTSGYFVVGQAGGNGTLNMTGGTINCANLWVSNQANSFGRIHLDGGTINFSNSISIQGNNDAGNKTIASGNGVIDITGGKIVIQKNEDLTWLADYLKSIGAMTAYDGAGSFVSTRDSVTGFTTITAVVPEPATMTLLVCGVFGLLKRKRS
;
A
#
# COMPACT_ATOMS: atom_id res chain seq x y z
N MET A 1 60.45 26.70 37.21
CA MET A 1 59.61 27.11 36.05
C MET A 1 58.33 26.30 36.10
N LYS A 2 57.19 26.97 36.34
CA LYS A 2 55.89 26.35 36.63
C LYS A 2 55.25 25.85 35.32
N LYS A 3 54.87 24.57 35.28
CA LYS A 3 54.14 23.97 34.14
C LYS A 3 52.66 24.36 34.25
N VAL A 4 52.17 25.11 33.26
CA VAL A 4 50.75 25.44 33.12
C VAL A 4 50.07 24.27 32.41
N ILE A 5 49.20 23.57 33.13
CA ILE A 5 48.33 22.52 32.57
C ILE A 5 47.08 23.22 32.03
N GLY A 6 46.94 23.27 30.70
CA GLY A 6 45.75 23.78 30.04
C GLY A 6 44.62 22.78 30.11
N ILE A 7 43.60 23.06 30.93
CA ILE A 7 42.33 22.35 30.94
C ILE A 7 41.51 22.87 29.75
N CYS A 8 41.43 22.08 28.67
CA CYS A 8 40.47 22.31 27.60
C CYS A 8 39.12 21.69 28.02
N VAL A 9 38.18 22.53 28.44
CA VAL A 9 36.78 22.13 28.66
C VAL A 9 36.13 22.02 27.27
N LEU A 10 36.02 20.79 26.77
CA LEU A 10 35.25 20.48 25.58
C LEU A 10 33.76 20.41 25.98
N LEU A 11 33.05 21.52 25.84
CA LEU A 11 31.58 21.54 25.92
C LEU A 11 31.03 20.80 24.69
N GLY A 12 30.82 19.49 24.84
CA GLY A 12 30.04 18.71 23.90
C GLY A 12 28.60 19.20 23.92
N MET A 13 28.17 19.84 22.84
CA MET A 13 26.76 20.09 22.58
C MET A 13 26.08 18.74 22.34
N LEU A 14 25.56 18.11 23.40
CA LEU A 14 24.50 17.11 23.26
C LEU A 14 23.28 17.87 22.73
N SER A 15 23.12 17.89 21.42
CA SER A 15 21.80 18.14 20.84
C SER A 15 20.97 16.91 21.18
N VAL A 16 20.17 17.02 22.24
CA VAL A 16 19.03 16.12 22.42
C VAL A 16 18.12 16.46 21.25
N ALA A 17 18.13 15.61 20.21
CA ALA A 17 17.10 15.67 19.19
C ALA A 17 15.78 15.50 19.94
N ALA A 18 15.02 16.59 20.08
CA ALA A 18 13.67 16.52 20.60
C ALA A 18 12.95 15.51 19.71
N GLN A 19 12.46 14.41 20.30
CA GLN A 19 11.47 13.58 19.62
C GLN A 19 10.28 14.51 19.37
N VAL A 20 10.16 14.99 18.13
CA VAL A 20 8.93 15.63 17.69
C VAL A 20 7.89 14.54 17.75
N GLN A 21 7.05 14.59 18.77
CA GLN A 21 5.94 13.67 18.92
C GLN A 21 5.11 13.74 17.65
N ALA A 22 4.86 12.59 17.04
CA ALA A 22 4.12 12.55 15.80
C ALA A 22 2.75 13.19 15.98
N THR A 23 2.47 14.17 15.13
CA THR A 23 1.21 14.91 15.20
C THR A 23 0.22 14.22 14.27
N PRO A 24 -0.91 13.70 14.77
CA PRO A 24 -1.98 13.20 13.93
C PRO A 24 -2.51 14.31 13.01
N ARG A 25 -2.58 14.03 11.72
CA ARG A 25 -3.14 14.90 10.69
C ARG A 25 -4.34 14.19 10.07
N TYR A 26 -5.51 14.80 10.13
CA TYR A 26 -6.74 14.20 9.63
C TYR A 26 -7.16 14.85 8.31
N TRP A 27 -7.41 14.04 7.29
CA TRP A 27 -7.95 14.51 6.03
C TRP A 27 -9.41 14.94 6.20
N LYS A 28 -9.77 16.11 5.65
CA LYS A 28 -11.10 16.70 5.83
C LYS A 28 -11.92 16.80 4.54
N SER A 29 -11.29 16.96 3.36
CA SER A 29 -11.88 17.47 2.09
C SER A 29 -13.37 17.88 2.11
N VAL A 30 -13.67 19.03 2.71
CA VAL A 30 -15.04 19.54 2.87
C VAL A 30 -15.35 20.63 1.83
N GLY A 31 -15.13 20.40 0.53
CA GLY A 31 -15.59 21.28 -0.57
C GLY A 31 -15.46 22.81 -0.41
N GLY A 32 -14.57 23.30 0.47
CA GLY A 32 -14.48 24.69 0.88
C GLY A 32 -13.46 25.46 0.06
N PRO A 33 -13.44 26.81 0.13
CA PRO A 33 -12.46 27.62 -0.59
C PRO A 33 -11.02 27.18 -0.28
N GLY A 34 -10.26 26.85 -1.33
CA GLY A 34 -8.88 26.37 -1.19
C GLY A 34 -8.73 24.87 -0.94
N GLN A 35 -9.82 24.08 -0.90
CA GLN A 35 -9.74 22.62 -0.83
C GLN A 35 -9.74 22.00 -2.23
N ASP A 36 -8.55 21.60 -2.68
CA ASP A 36 -8.28 21.08 -4.03
C ASP A 36 -8.12 19.56 -4.07
N GLY A 37 -8.27 18.88 -2.93
CA GLY A 37 -8.06 17.43 -2.82
C GLY A 37 -6.59 17.00 -2.90
N LEU A 38 -5.63 17.93 -2.92
CA LEU A 38 -4.20 17.62 -2.96
C LEU A 38 -3.63 17.41 -1.55
N PHE A 39 -2.86 16.34 -1.38
CA PHE A 39 -2.19 16.01 -0.11
C PHE A 39 -1.35 17.17 0.41
N THR A 40 -0.67 17.90 -0.48
CA THR A 40 0.26 18.99 -0.16
C THR A 40 -0.41 20.29 0.28
N ASN A 41 -1.71 20.42 0.09
CA ASN A 41 -2.44 21.61 0.48
C ASN A 41 -2.95 21.47 1.91
N GLY A 42 -2.40 22.28 2.82
CA GLY A 42 -2.77 22.29 4.24
C GLY A 42 -4.25 22.53 4.49
N ALA A 43 -4.95 23.26 3.61
CA ALA A 43 -6.39 23.52 3.75
C ALA A 43 -7.26 22.25 3.64
N ASN A 44 -6.72 21.16 3.10
CA ASN A 44 -7.43 19.86 3.04
C ASN A 44 -7.33 19.06 4.34
N TRP A 45 -6.53 19.48 5.30
CA TRP A 45 -6.33 18.81 6.59
C TRP A 45 -7.12 19.53 7.70
N ALA A 46 -7.65 18.76 8.65
CA ALA A 46 -8.48 19.28 9.74
C ALA A 46 -7.66 20.13 10.73
N ASP A 47 -8.39 20.82 11.62
CA ASP A 47 -7.88 21.54 12.80
C ASP A 47 -6.96 22.74 12.53
N SER A 48 -7.41 23.71 11.73
CA SER A 48 -6.73 25.02 11.56
C SER A 48 -5.28 24.93 11.05
N MET A 49 -4.90 23.79 10.48
CA MET A 49 -3.55 23.56 10.00
C MET A 49 -3.32 24.36 8.71
N THR A 50 -2.29 25.20 8.73
CA THR A 50 -1.85 25.93 7.52
C THR A 50 -0.94 25.09 6.64
N THR A 51 -0.54 23.90 7.10
CA THR A 51 0.43 23.03 6.43
C THR A 51 -0.09 21.60 6.28
N ALA A 52 0.22 20.99 5.15
CA ALA A 52 0.06 19.55 4.95
C ALA A 52 0.97 18.74 5.90
N PRO A 53 0.73 17.42 6.06
CA PRO A 53 1.58 16.54 6.85
C PRO A 53 3.05 16.63 6.45
N GLN A 54 3.91 16.71 7.45
CA GLN A 54 5.35 16.84 7.31
C GLN A 54 6.08 15.58 7.81
N ASN A 55 7.41 15.67 7.85
CA ASN A 55 8.25 14.58 8.33
C ASN A 55 7.89 14.20 9.78
N GLY A 56 7.58 12.93 10.02
CA GLY A 56 7.20 12.40 11.33
C GLY A 56 5.73 12.60 11.71
N ASP A 57 4.89 13.18 10.85
CA ASP A 57 3.44 13.24 11.12
C ASP A 57 2.76 11.89 10.83
N VAL A 58 1.61 11.65 11.46
CA VAL A 58 0.72 10.55 11.06
C VAL A 58 -0.37 11.09 10.15
N ALA A 59 -0.47 10.56 8.93
CA ALA A 59 -1.54 10.95 8.01
C ALA A 59 -2.72 9.98 8.12
N TYR A 60 -3.86 10.50 8.59
CA TYR A 60 -5.13 9.81 8.65
C TYR A 60 -6.05 10.30 7.54
N ILE A 61 -6.26 9.48 6.53
CA ILE A 61 -7.24 9.71 5.46
C ILE A 61 -8.48 8.92 5.85
N LEU A 62 -9.46 9.62 6.39
CA LEU A 62 -10.68 9.03 6.99
C LEU A 62 -11.90 9.60 6.27
N ASN A 63 -13.03 8.88 6.30
CA ASN A 63 -14.28 9.39 5.76
C ASN A 63 -15.44 9.19 6.75
N GLY A 64 -16.10 10.28 7.15
CA GLY A 64 -17.27 10.27 8.03
C GLY A 64 -17.18 11.23 9.22
N ALA A 65 -18.20 11.20 10.08
CA ALA A 65 -18.29 12.02 11.29
C ALA A 65 -17.12 11.79 12.27
N PRO A 66 -16.69 12.80 13.05
CA PRO A 66 -17.36 14.08 13.30
C PRO A 66 -17.01 15.22 12.33
N TRP A 67 -16.07 15.01 11.40
CA TRP A 67 -15.47 16.09 10.62
C TRP A 67 -16.16 16.40 9.29
N GLY A 68 -17.28 15.72 9.02
CA GLY A 68 -17.94 15.67 7.72
C GLY A 68 -17.30 14.61 6.84
N ALA A 69 -18.12 13.92 6.04
CA ALA A 69 -17.60 12.99 5.03
C ALA A 69 -16.83 13.80 3.96
N PRO A 70 -15.50 13.63 3.79
CA PRO A 70 -14.80 14.18 2.66
C PRO A 70 -15.51 13.84 1.35
N THR A 71 -15.87 14.86 0.59
CA THR A 71 -16.50 14.70 -0.73
C THR A 71 -15.48 14.33 -1.81
N ALA A 72 -14.18 14.44 -1.52
CA ALA A 72 -13.10 14.20 -2.47
C ALA A 72 -11.99 13.29 -1.91
N ALA A 73 -11.46 12.42 -2.77
CA ALA A 73 -10.31 11.58 -2.48
C ALA A 73 -9.04 12.42 -2.21
N CYS A 74 -8.16 11.92 -1.34
CA CYS A 74 -6.85 12.51 -1.09
C CYS A 74 -5.88 12.18 -2.23
N THR A 75 -5.38 13.17 -2.96
CA THR A 75 -4.46 12.95 -4.10
C THR A 75 -3.04 13.32 -3.72
N PHE A 76 -2.14 12.33 -3.70
CA PHE A 76 -0.72 12.52 -3.49
C PHE A 76 0.02 12.60 -4.83
N GLN A 77 0.70 13.73 -5.01
CA GLN A 77 1.53 14.04 -6.18
C GLN A 77 2.75 14.91 -5.80
N SER A 78 3.24 14.76 -4.56
CA SER A 78 4.35 15.54 -4.01
C SER A 78 5.71 14.98 -4.46
N SER A 79 6.82 15.64 -4.15
CA SER A 79 8.16 15.10 -4.39
C SER A 79 8.51 13.99 -3.39
N PHE A 80 8.53 14.32 -2.09
CA PHE A 80 8.85 13.39 -1.02
C PHE A 80 8.16 13.79 0.30
N VAL A 81 7.57 12.82 1.00
CA VAL A 81 7.07 12.98 2.38
C VAL A 81 7.43 11.72 3.18
N ASN A 82 8.00 11.89 4.37
CA ASN A 82 8.30 10.79 5.29
C ASN A 82 7.42 10.87 6.52
N LEU A 83 6.31 10.16 6.51
CA LEU A 83 5.38 10.09 7.62
C LEU A 83 5.91 9.18 8.72
N GLU A 84 5.37 9.31 9.92
CA GLU A 84 5.50 8.27 10.93
C GLU A 84 4.60 7.08 10.55
N ALA A 85 3.36 7.35 10.13
CA ALA A 85 2.38 6.37 9.69
C ALA A 85 1.47 6.92 8.57
N LEU A 86 0.99 5.99 7.72
CA LEU A 86 -0.11 6.24 6.78
C LEU A 86 -1.31 5.37 7.16
N ARG A 87 -2.50 5.98 7.22
CA ARG A 87 -3.76 5.31 7.53
C ARG A 87 -4.81 5.75 6.52
N VAL A 88 -5.24 4.84 5.65
CA VAL A 88 -6.33 5.07 4.70
C VAL A 88 -7.53 4.25 5.14
N GLY A 89 -8.51 4.89 5.77
CA GLY A 89 -9.63 4.21 6.43
C GLY A 89 -9.18 3.51 7.70
N ASP A 90 -9.42 4.14 8.84
CA ASP A 90 -9.02 3.64 10.17
C ASP A 90 -10.11 3.98 11.18
N THR A 91 -10.77 2.96 11.75
CA THR A 91 -11.80 3.17 12.77
C THR A 91 -11.27 3.15 14.20
N THR A 92 -9.99 2.86 14.41
CA THR A 92 -9.37 2.85 15.74
C THR A 92 -9.23 4.25 16.34
N VAL A 93 -9.29 5.27 15.49
CA VAL A 93 -9.18 6.70 15.86
C VAL A 93 -10.49 7.48 15.72
N GLY A 94 -11.60 6.81 15.37
CA GLY A 94 -12.94 7.38 15.32
C GLY A 94 -13.89 6.51 14.50
N GLY A 95 -15.19 6.51 14.83
CA GLY A 95 -16.21 5.62 14.24
C GLY A 95 -16.59 5.94 12.79
N PHE A 96 -15.60 6.11 11.91
CA PHE A 96 -15.75 6.44 10.50
C PHE A 96 -16.35 5.26 9.73
N THR A 97 -17.51 5.46 9.09
CA THR A 97 -18.28 4.37 8.43
C THR A 97 -18.27 4.45 6.90
N ASP A 98 -17.80 5.57 6.35
CA ASP A 98 -17.71 5.81 4.91
C ASP A 98 -16.35 5.38 4.36
N VAL A 99 -16.27 5.30 3.03
CA VAL A 99 -15.06 4.85 2.31
C VAL A 99 -14.04 5.98 2.25
N ALA A 100 -12.88 5.80 2.89
CA ALA A 100 -11.74 6.67 2.73
C ALA A 100 -10.96 6.33 1.46
N VAL A 101 -10.66 7.33 0.64
CA VAL A 101 -9.99 7.13 -0.66
C VAL A 101 -8.73 7.97 -0.74
N MET A 102 -7.62 7.32 -1.09
CA MET A 102 -6.34 7.95 -1.44
C MET A 102 -5.95 7.58 -2.87
N ASN A 103 -5.48 8.56 -3.65
CA ASN A 103 -4.91 8.40 -4.97
C ASN A 103 -3.41 8.74 -4.91
N MET A 104 -2.55 7.75 -5.12
CA MET A 104 -1.10 7.91 -5.27
C MET A 104 -0.76 8.01 -6.77
N VAL A 105 -0.48 9.22 -7.24
CA VAL A 105 -0.27 9.51 -8.66
C VAL A 105 1.22 9.59 -9.00
N SER A 106 2.01 10.24 -8.15
CA SER A 106 3.45 10.42 -8.33
C SER A 106 4.13 10.70 -6.98
N GLY A 107 5.47 10.79 -6.99
CA GLY A 107 6.23 11.13 -5.78
C GLY A 107 6.66 9.94 -4.94
N MET A 108 7.24 10.24 -3.78
CA MET A 108 7.65 9.24 -2.80
C MET A 108 7.03 9.52 -1.43
N LEU A 109 6.32 8.53 -0.89
CA LEU A 109 5.78 8.54 0.47
C LEU A 109 6.48 7.43 1.25
N SER A 110 7.09 7.77 2.38
CA SER A 110 7.72 6.81 3.29
C SER A 110 7.00 6.80 4.63
N THR A 111 6.93 5.65 5.30
CA THR A 111 6.55 5.58 6.72
C THR A 111 7.73 5.11 7.55
N SER A 112 8.02 5.78 8.67
CA SER A 112 9.30 5.68 9.40
C SER A 112 9.26 4.94 10.71
N ALA A 113 8.13 4.93 11.43
CA ALA A 113 8.03 4.25 12.72
C ALA A 113 6.87 3.24 12.77
N TYR A 114 5.79 3.53 12.03
CA TYR A 114 4.62 2.69 11.96
C TYR A 114 4.27 2.36 10.51
N ASP A 115 3.35 1.42 10.34
CA ASP A 115 3.07 0.80 9.05
C ASP A 115 2.21 1.67 8.15
N ALA A 116 2.03 1.24 6.91
CA ALA A 116 0.98 1.75 6.03
C ALA A 116 -0.23 0.81 6.09
N PHE A 117 -1.38 1.30 6.53
CA PHE A 117 -2.63 0.53 6.57
C PHE A 117 -3.66 1.11 5.61
N VAL A 118 -4.36 0.19 4.94
CA VAL A 118 -5.54 0.47 4.13
C VAL A 118 -6.69 -0.36 4.68
N GLY A 119 -7.67 0.28 5.31
CA GLY A 119 -8.81 -0.37 5.95
C GLY A 119 -8.44 -1.13 7.22
N THR A 120 -8.25 -0.42 8.34
CA THR A 120 -7.92 -1.02 9.64
C THR A 120 -8.97 -0.73 10.71
N GLY A 121 -9.31 -1.75 11.50
CA GLY A 121 -10.34 -1.68 12.52
C GLY A 121 -11.73 -2.06 12.01
N ALA A 122 -12.58 -2.53 12.92
CA ALA A 122 -13.89 -3.07 12.57
C ALA A 122 -14.74 -2.01 11.85
N GLY A 123 -15.28 -2.38 10.68
CA GLY A 123 -16.12 -1.52 9.85
C GLY A 123 -15.37 -0.46 9.04
N ALA A 124 -14.05 -0.33 9.20
CA ALA A 124 -13.24 0.59 8.41
C ALA A 124 -13.28 0.23 6.93
N LYS A 125 -13.32 1.24 6.06
CA LYS A 125 -13.29 1.07 4.61
C LYS A 125 -12.21 1.98 4.03
N GLY A 126 -11.12 1.39 3.57
CA GLY A 126 -9.98 2.08 2.98
C GLY A 126 -9.78 1.67 1.53
N VAL A 127 -9.60 2.65 0.64
CA VAL A 127 -9.25 2.44 -0.77
C VAL A 127 -8.01 3.24 -1.11
N LEU A 128 -6.96 2.56 -1.55
CA LEU A 128 -5.77 3.17 -2.13
C LEU A 128 -5.74 2.87 -3.63
N ASN A 129 -5.80 3.90 -4.45
CA ASN A 129 -5.58 3.81 -5.90
C ASN A 129 -4.16 4.28 -6.20
N MET A 130 -3.37 3.47 -6.90
CA MET A 130 -1.98 3.79 -7.21
C MET A 130 -1.71 3.66 -8.71
N SER A 131 -1.51 4.79 -9.37
CA SER A 131 -1.17 4.86 -10.79
C SER A 131 0.31 5.18 -11.03
N GLY A 132 1.03 5.60 -9.98
CA GLY A 132 2.44 5.96 -10.05
C GLY A 132 3.03 6.25 -8.66
N GLY A 133 4.26 6.76 -8.65
CA GLY A 133 4.99 7.06 -7.42
C GLY A 133 5.48 5.83 -6.66
N THR A 134 6.00 6.06 -5.45
CA THR A 134 6.56 5.04 -4.58
C THR A 134 6.02 5.17 -3.17
N ILE A 135 5.54 4.07 -2.58
CA ILE A 135 5.27 3.97 -1.15
C ILE A 135 6.32 3.05 -0.53
N THR A 136 7.01 3.49 0.52
CA THR A 136 7.98 2.69 1.26
C THR A 136 7.56 2.59 2.72
N SER A 137 7.21 1.40 3.19
CA SER A 137 7.02 1.14 4.62
C SER A 137 8.34 0.66 5.24
N THR A 138 9.09 1.58 5.86
CA THR A 138 10.40 1.26 6.44
C THR A 138 10.31 0.56 7.79
N SER A 139 9.23 0.82 8.54
CA SER A 139 8.88 0.12 9.79
C SER A 139 8.54 -1.36 9.57
N GLY A 140 8.03 -1.68 8.38
CA GLY A 140 8.07 -3.02 7.83
C GLY A 140 6.78 -3.48 7.21
N TYR A 141 5.60 -3.07 7.67
CA TYR A 141 4.35 -3.64 7.17
C TYR A 141 3.63 -2.72 6.18
N PHE A 142 3.14 -3.33 5.09
CA PHE A 142 2.11 -2.75 4.25
C PHE A 142 0.89 -3.66 4.33
N VAL A 143 -0.22 -3.13 4.85
CA VAL A 143 -1.37 -3.93 5.26
C VAL A 143 -2.64 -3.47 4.55
N VAL A 144 -3.33 -4.41 3.92
CA VAL A 144 -4.61 -4.18 3.24
C VAL A 144 -5.68 -5.04 3.91
N GLY A 145 -6.55 -4.41 4.68
CA GLY A 145 -7.54 -5.09 5.51
C GLY A 145 -6.91 -5.63 6.80
N GLN A 146 -7.32 -5.08 7.94
CA GLN A 146 -6.88 -5.55 9.25
C GLN A 146 -7.99 -5.40 10.30
N ALA A 147 -8.04 -6.31 11.29
CA ALA A 147 -8.84 -6.14 12.51
C ALA A 147 -10.34 -5.89 12.25
N GLY A 148 -10.94 -6.64 11.32
CA GLY A 148 -12.32 -6.43 10.87
C GLY A 148 -12.51 -5.30 9.85
N GLY A 149 -11.43 -4.67 9.39
CA GLY A 149 -11.42 -3.63 8.38
C GLY A 149 -11.45 -4.18 6.96
N ASN A 150 -11.97 -3.37 6.04
CA ASN A 150 -12.07 -3.63 4.61
C ASN A 150 -11.12 -2.71 3.84
N GLY A 151 -10.00 -3.27 3.39
CA GLY A 151 -8.99 -2.58 2.60
C GLY A 151 -9.03 -3.00 1.14
N THR A 152 -8.92 -2.04 0.23
CA THR A 152 -8.73 -2.29 -1.20
C THR A 152 -7.53 -1.48 -1.71
N LEU A 153 -6.60 -2.15 -2.39
CA LEU A 153 -5.54 -1.54 -3.20
C LEU A 153 -5.84 -1.80 -4.67
N ASN A 154 -5.97 -0.74 -5.46
CA ASN A 154 -6.04 -0.80 -6.91
C ASN A 154 -4.74 -0.23 -7.47
N MET A 155 -3.93 -1.02 -8.16
CA MET A 155 -2.60 -0.63 -8.62
C MET A 155 -2.45 -0.83 -10.12
N THR A 156 -2.36 0.27 -10.88
CA THR A 156 -2.09 0.27 -12.33
C THR A 156 -0.66 0.73 -12.66
N GLY A 157 0.08 1.21 -11.66
CA GLY A 157 1.47 1.66 -11.80
C GLY A 157 2.12 1.95 -10.45
N GLY A 158 3.37 2.41 -10.49
CA GLY A 158 4.15 2.76 -9.29
C GLY A 158 4.82 1.57 -8.59
N THR A 159 5.38 1.82 -7.41
CA THR A 159 6.15 0.84 -6.62
C THR A 159 5.77 0.87 -5.14
N ILE A 160 5.48 -0.27 -4.55
CA ILE A 160 5.38 -0.44 -3.09
C ILE A 160 6.59 -1.21 -2.60
N ASN A 161 7.29 -0.70 -1.58
CA ASN A 161 8.38 -1.39 -0.90
C ASN A 161 7.99 -1.61 0.56
N CYS A 162 8.07 -2.85 1.03
CA CYS A 162 7.80 -3.20 2.42
C CYS A 162 8.68 -4.37 2.85
N ALA A 163 8.74 -4.67 4.15
CA ALA A 163 9.30 -5.94 4.60
C ALA A 163 8.23 -7.03 4.56
N ASN A 164 7.02 -6.71 5.01
CA ASN A 164 5.90 -7.61 5.17
C ASN A 164 4.69 -7.09 4.41
N LEU A 165 4.13 -7.92 3.52
CA LEU A 165 2.88 -7.66 2.83
C LEU A 165 1.76 -8.47 3.46
N TRP A 166 0.82 -7.81 4.12
CA TRP A 166 -0.30 -8.47 4.79
C TRP A 166 -1.63 -8.09 4.14
N VAL A 167 -2.46 -9.10 3.85
CA VAL A 167 -3.75 -8.94 3.20
C VAL A 167 -4.81 -9.71 3.97
N SER A 168 -5.79 -9.00 4.52
CA SER A 168 -6.75 -9.52 5.50
C SER A 168 -6.07 -10.15 6.71
N ASN A 169 -5.43 -9.30 7.50
CA ASN A 169 -4.82 -9.70 8.75
C ASN A 169 -5.85 -9.66 9.89
N GLN A 170 -6.14 -10.81 10.49
CA GLN A 170 -7.09 -11.06 11.60
C GLN A 170 -8.54 -11.33 11.17
N ALA A 171 -9.32 -11.83 12.13
CA ALA A 171 -10.73 -12.16 12.01
C ALA A 171 -11.58 -11.09 11.31
N ASN A 172 -12.49 -11.54 10.43
CA ASN A 172 -13.46 -10.69 9.73
C ASN A 172 -12.86 -9.53 8.91
N SER A 173 -11.54 -9.53 8.69
CA SER A 173 -10.92 -8.54 7.81
C SER A 173 -11.10 -8.93 6.34
N PHE A 174 -11.21 -7.92 5.49
CA PHE A 174 -11.33 -8.06 4.05
C PHE A 174 -10.25 -7.21 3.41
N GLY A 175 -9.50 -7.81 2.49
CA GLY A 175 -8.28 -7.24 1.96
C GLY A 175 -8.17 -7.69 0.52
N ARG A 176 -8.20 -6.73 -0.38
CA ARG A 176 -8.18 -7.00 -1.81
C ARG A 176 -7.12 -6.16 -2.49
N ILE A 177 -6.25 -6.81 -3.26
CA ILE A 177 -5.28 -6.14 -4.10
C ILE A 177 -5.59 -6.49 -5.54
N HIS A 178 -5.88 -5.48 -6.37
CA HIS A 178 -5.90 -5.60 -7.83
C HIS A 178 -4.58 -5.05 -8.36
N LEU A 179 -3.72 -5.95 -8.84
CA LEU A 179 -2.42 -5.62 -9.41
C LEU A 179 -2.52 -5.68 -10.94
N ASP A 180 -2.96 -4.58 -11.52
CA ASP A 180 -3.13 -4.39 -12.96
C ASP A 180 -1.89 -3.75 -13.61
N GLY A 181 -0.94 -3.30 -12.79
CA GLY A 181 0.33 -2.69 -13.19
C GLY A 181 1.23 -2.40 -11.99
N GLY A 182 2.44 -1.89 -12.24
CA GLY A 182 3.38 -1.52 -11.18
C GLY A 182 4.13 -2.70 -10.53
N THR A 183 4.73 -2.46 -9.37
CA THR A 183 5.55 -3.46 -8.65
C THR A 183 5.33 -3.42 -7.15
N ILE A 184 5.09 -4.58 -6.52
CA ILE A 184 5.11 -4.73 -5.07
C ILE A 184 6.36 -5.52 -4.68
N ASN A 185 7.27 -4.91 -3.94
CA ASN A 185 8.46 -5.53 -3.38
C ASN A 185 8.24 -5.83 -1.89
N PHE A 186 8.51 -7.07 -1.49
CA PHE A 186 8.62 -7.42 -0.07
C PHE A 186 9.87 -8.26 0.22
N SER A 187 10.49 -8.06 1.38
CA SER A 187 11.77 -8.71 1.73
C SER A 187 11.69 -9.77 2.84
N ASN A 188 10.57 -9.83 3.58
CA ASN A 188 10.40 -10.74 4.70
C ASN A 188 9.22 -11.71 4.53
N SER A 189 7.98 -11.26 4.69
CA SER A 189 6.84 -12.19 4.69
C SER A 189 5.68 -11.69 3.87
N ILE A 190 4.91 -12.64 3.35
CA ILE A 190 3.58 -12.39 2.82
C ILE A 190 2.58 -13.20 3.65
N SER A 191 1.50 -12.55 4.07
CA SER A 191 0.38 -13.19 4.76
C SER A 191 -0.90 -12.78 4.06
N ILE A 192 -1.66 -13.75 3.56
CA ILE A 192 -2.94 -13.53 2.91
C ILE A 192 -3.95 -14.43 3.60
N GLN A 193 -5.11 -13.88 3.97
CA GLN A 193 -6.12 -14.58 4.79
C GLN A 193 -5.61 -14.92 6.19
N GLY A 194 -4.73 -14.08 6.73
CA GLY A 194 -3.97 -14.35 7.95
C GLY A 194 -4.83 -14.43 9.22
N ASN A 195 -4.85 -15.59 9.84
CA ASN A 195 -5.21 -15.78 11.25
C ASN A 195 -3.98 -15.49 12.14
N ASN A 196 -3.57 -14.23 12.27
CA ASN A 196 -2.55 -13.86 13.26
C ASN A 196 -3.10 -13.80 14.70
N ASP A 197 -4.37 -14.16 14.92
CA ASP A 197 -4.85 -14.51 16.25
C ASP A 197 -4.33 -15.89 16.63
N ALA A 198 -3.16 -15.89 17.26
CA ALA A 198 -2.48 -17.06 17.79
C ALA A 198 -3.44 -17.90 18.68
N GLY A 199 -4.03 -18.95 18.11
CA GLY A 199 -4.68 -20.02 18.87
C GLY A 199 -6.12 -20.38 18.49
N ASN A 200 -6.81 -19.64 17.62
CA ASN A 200 -8.20 -19.98 17.27
C ASN A 200 -8.42 -20.14 15.76
N LYS A 201 -8.11 -21.35 15.25
CA LYS A 201 -8.37 -21.78 13.86
C LYS A 201 -9.85 -21.80 13.46
N THR A 202 -10.77 -21.52 14.38
CA THR A 202 -12.23 -21.57 14.19
C THR A 202 -12.84 -20.21 13.86
N ILE A 203 -12.06 -19.14 13.89
CA ILE A 203 -12.52 -17.83 13.43
C ILE A 203 -12.40 -17.80 11.91
N ALA A 204 -13.48 -17.41 11.23
CA ALA A 204 -13.50 -17.20 9.80
C ALA A 204 -12.24 -16.42 9.39
N SER A 205 -11.35 -17.07 8.65
CA SER A 205 -10.10 -16.50 8.16
C SER A 205 -10.40 -15.19 7.44
N GLY A 206 -9.50 -14.21 7.56
CA GLY A 206 -9.62 -12.99 6.77
C GLY A 206 -9.84 -13.32 5.29
N ASN A 207 -10.64 -12.55 4.57
CA ASN A 207 -11.00 -12.83 3.17
C ASN A 207 -10.04 -12.11 2.21
N GLY A 208 -8.77 -12.47 2.32
CA GLY A 208 -7.66 -11.87 1.56
C GLY A 208 -7.52 -12.46 0.18
N VAL A 209 -7.48 -11.59 -0.84
CA VAL A 209 -7.19 -12.00 -2.23
C VAL A 209 -6.28 -10.97 -2.90
N ILE A 210 -5.27 -11.45 -3.61
CA ILE A 210 -4.50 -10.66 -4.58
C ILE A 210 -4.85 -11.18 -5.98
N ASP A 211 -5.40 -10.33 -6.83
CA ASP A 211 -5.57 -10.62 -8.25
C ASP A 211 -4.49 -9.90 -9.07
N ILE A 212 -3.84 -10.62 -9.96
CA ILE A 212 -2.79 -10.09 -10.84
C ILE A 212 -3.29 -10.17 -12.28
N THR A 213 -3.52 -9.02 -12.90
CA THR A 213 -3.87 -8.90 -14.33
C THR A 213 -2.81 -8.16 -15.13
N GLY A 214 -1.88 -7.50 -14.43
CA GLY A 214 -0.65 -6.91 -14.95
C GLY A 214 0.38 -6.86 -13.82
N GLY A 215 1.30 -5.90 -13.86
CA GLY A 215 2.25 -5.68 -12.75
C GLY A 215 3.10 -6.90 -12.36
N LYS A 216 3.74 -6.82 -11.20
CA LYS A 216 4.55 -7.91 -10.64
C LYS A 216 4.71 -7.83 -9.12
N ILE A 217 4.86 -9.00 -8.50
CA ILE A 217 5.34 -9.14 -7.12
C ILE A 217 6.80 -9.56 -7.19
N VAL A 218 7.66 -8.91 -6.41
CA VAL A 218 9.08 -9.26 -6.28
C VAL A 218 9.39 -9.58 -4.83
N ILE A 219 9.88 -10.80 -4.61
CA ILE A 219 10.28 -11.30 -3.31
C ILE A 219 11.78 -11.12 -3.19
N GLN A 220 12.18 -10.14 -2.38
CA GLN A 220 13.56 -9.72 -2.19
C GLN A 220 14.29 -10.59 -1.16
N LYS A 221 14.20 -11.91 -1.36
CA LYS A 221 14.88 -12.93 -0.57
C LYS A 221 15.81 -13.71 -1.45
N ASN A 222 16.98 -14.08 -0.92
CA ASN A 222 17.88 -15.00 -1.60
C ASN A 222 17.46 -16.46 -1.35
N GLU A 223 16.21 -16.76 -1.70
CA GLU A 223 15.59 -18.07 -1.54
C GLU A 223 14.84 -18.40 -2.84
N ASP A 224 14.76 -19.69 -3.19
CA ASP A 224 13.92 -20.12 -4.29
C ASP A 224 12.46 -20.21 -3.83
N LEU A 225 11.68 -19.20 -4.21
CA LEU A 225 10.27 -19.08 -3.86
C LEU A 225 9.38 -19.18 -5.11
N THR A 226 9.88 -19.82 -6.17
CA THR A 226 9.13 -19.99 -7.43
C THR A 226 7.84 -20.80 -7.26
N TRP A 227 7.76 -21.62 -6.22
CA TRP A 227 6.57 -22.39 -5.83
C TRP A 227 5.46 -21.56 -5.18
N LEU A 228 5.77 -20.34 -4.71
CA LEU A 228 4.86 -19.59 -3.83
C LEU A 228 3.55 -19.20 -4.51
N ALA A 229 3.61 -18.79 -5.79
CA ALA A 229 2.42 -18.40 -6.53
C ALA A 229 1.41 -19.56 -6.67
N ASP A 230 1.90 -20.77 -6.96
CA ASP A 230 1.07 -21.96 -7.09
C ASP A 230 0.45 -22.36 -5.74
N TYR A 231 1.22 -22.27 -4.66
CA TYR A 231 0.71 -22.48 -3.31
C TYR A 231 -0.40 -21.49 -2.97
N LEU A 232 -0.18 -20.19 -3.16
CA LEU A 232 -1.17 -19.15 -2.87
C LEU A 232 -2.42 -19.29 -3.75
N LYS A 233 -2.27 -19.72 -5.01
CA LYS A 233 -3.39 -20.08 -5.89
C LYS A 233 -4.19 -21.26 -5.33
N SER A 234 -3.51 -22.30 -4.85
CA SER A 234 -4.15 -23.52 -4.35
C SER A 234 -5.05 -23.29 -3.13
N ILE A 235 -4.75 -22.25 -2.34
CA ILE A 235 -5.55 -21.84 -1.18
C ILE A 235 -6.50 -20.67 -1.49
N GLY A 236 -6.62 -20.26 -2.76
CA GLY A 236 -7.49 -19.15 -3.17
C GLY A 236 -7.03 -17.76 -2.70
N ALA A 237 -5.79 -17.63 -2.23
CA ALA A 237 -5.21 -16.37 -1.78
C ALA A 237 -4.70 -15.48 -2.92
N MET A 238 -4.47 -16.07 -4.09
CA MET A 238 -4.04 -15.35 -5.28
C MET A 238 -4.76 -15.86 -6.53
N THR A 239 -5.16 -14.92 -7.39
CA THR A 239 -5.73 -15.21 -8.71
C THR A 239 -4.97 -14.46 -9.80
N ALA A 240 -5.00 -15.03 -11.00
CA ALA A 240 -4.48 -14.40 -12.21
C ALA A 240 -5.67 -14.18 -13.13
N TYR A 241 -5.94 -12.94 -13.54
CA TYR A 241 -7.10 -12.60 -14.39
C TYR A 241 -8.41 -13.20 -13.84
N ASP A 242 -8.74 -12.91 -12.59
CA ASP A 242 -9.95 -13.45 -11.91
C ASP A 242 -10.03 -15.00 -11.94
N GLY A 243 -8.88 -15.66 -11.95
CA GLY A 243 -8.77 -17.11 -11.97
C GLY A 243 -8.76 -17.74 -13.37
N ALA A 244 -8.91 -16.94 -14.43
CA ALA A 244 -8.75 -17.44 -15.79
C ALA A 244 -7.28 -17.80 -16.06
N GLY A 245 -6.33 -17.00 -15.58
CA GLY A 245 -4.91 -17.07 -15.90
C GLY A 245 -4.04 -18.05 -15.10
N SER A 246 -2.75 -18.02 -15.44
CA SER A 246 -1.69 -18.74 -14.76
C SER A 246 -0.60 -17.78 -14.28
N PHE A 247 0.17 -18.20 -13.29
CA PHE A 247 1.33 -17.45 -12.83
C PHE A 247 2.60 -17.90 -13.54
N VAL A 248 3.54 -16.98 -13.69
CA VAL A 248 4.92 -17.26 -14.05
C VAL A 248 5.78 -16.75 -12.90
N SER A 249 6.57 -17.65 -12.33
CA SER A 249 7.49 -17.33 -11.25
C SER A 249 8.93 -17.54 -11.73
N THR A 250 9.73 -16.49 -11.74
CA THR A 250 11.14 -16.53 -12.21
C THR A 250 12.08 -16.12 -11.09
N ARG A 251 13.15 -16.88 -10.90
CA ARG A 251 14.24 -16.50 -10.00
C ARG A 251 15.39 -15.87 -10.79
N ASP A 252 15.85 -14.71 -10.34
CA ASP A 252 17.04 -14.05 -10.86
C ASP A 252 18.29 -14.65 -10.20
N SER A 253 19.23 -15.14 -10.99
CA SER A 253 20.43 -15.82 -10.49
C SER A 253 21.49 -14.89 -9.90
N VAL A 254 21.41 -13.58 -10.17
CA VAL A 254 22.35 -12.56 -9.69
C VAL A 254 21.87 -12.02 -8.34
N THR A 255 20.60 -11.61 -8.26
CA THR A 255 20.02 -11.04 -7.04
C THR A 255 19.47 -12.10 -6.09
N GLY A 256 19.16 -13.29 -6.60
CA GLY A 256 18.46 -14.35 -5.86
C GLY A 256 16.96 -14.13 -5.74
N PHE A 257 16.44 -12.98 -6.20
CA PHE A 257 15.05 -12.58 -6.02
C PHE A 257 14.10 -13.40 -6.90
N THR A 258 12.89 -13.65 -6.37
CA THR A 258 11.82 -14.29 -7.13
C THR A 258 10.82 -13.24 -7.60
N THR A 259 10.46 -13.25 -8.89
CA THR A 259 9.42 -12.39 -9.46
C THR A 259 8.23 -13.24 -9.87
N ILE A 260 7.02 -12.82 -9.49
CA ILE A 260 5.75 -13.44 -9.87
C ILE A 260 4.98 -12.47 -10.77
N THR A 261 4.55 -12.95 -11.92
CA THR A 261 3.63 -12.25 -12.85
C THR A 261 2.48 -13.16 -13.27
N ALA A 262 1.42 -12.58 -13.84
CA ALA A 262 0.32 -13.33 -14.43
C ALA A 262 0.40 -13.35 -15.96
N VAL A 263 -0.01 -14.46 -16.56
CA VAL A 263 -0.13 -14.62 -18.01
C VAL A 263 -1.57 -14.99 -18.38
N VAL A 264 -2.04 -14.39 -19.47
CA VAL A 264 -3.38 -14.67 -20.03
C VAL A 264 -3.40 -16.11 -20.56
N PRO A 265 -4.50 -16.86 -20.37
CA PRO A 265 -4.67 -18.16 -20.98
C PRO A 265 -4.59 -18.09 -22.50
N GLU A 266 -3.89 -19.05 -23.10
CA GLU A 266 -3.70 -19.14 -24.56
C GLU A 266 -4.98 -19.11 -25.44
N PRO A 267 -6.22 -19.43 -24.96
CA PRO A 267 -7.44 -19.24 -25.77
C PRO A 267 -7.74 -17.78 -26.19
N ALA A 268 -7.35 -16.78 -25.38
CA ALA A 268 -7.64 -15.38 -25.69
C ALA A 268 -6.72 -14.84 -26.79
N THR A 269 -5.44 -15.24 -26.77
CA THR A 269 -4.46 -14.89 -27.81
C THR A 269 -4.85 -15.47 -29.16
N MET A 270 -5.37 -16.71 -29.17
CA MET A 270 -5.89 -17.35 -30.38
C MET A 270 -7.12 -16.62 -30.94
N THR A 271 -8.04 -16.17 -30.09
CA THR A 271 -9.25 -15.44 -30.55
C THR A 271 -8.90 -14.09 -31.18
N LEU A 272 -7.93 -13.37 -30.61
CA LEU A 272 -7.42 -12.11 -31.19
C LEU A 272 -6.70 -12.36 -32.54
N LEU A 273 -5.92 -13.44 -32.64
CA LEU A 273 -5.24 -13.85 -33.87
C LEU A 273 -6.26 -14.25 -34.95
N VAL A 274 -7.28 -15.01 -34.59
CA VAL A 274 -8.35 -15.46 -35.49
C VAL A 274 -9.18 -14.26 -36.00
N CYS A 275 -9.57 -13.34 -35.12
CA CYS A 275 -10.29 -12.11 -35.50
C CYS A 275 -9.44 -11.19 -36.40
N GLY A 276 -8.14 -11.06 -36.13
CA GLY A 276 -7.20 -10.31 -36.97
C GLY A 276 -7.02 -10.92 -38.37
N VAL A 277 -6.93 -12.25 -38.46
CA VAL A 277 -6.85 -12.98 -39.74
C VAL A 277 -8.15 -12.84 -40.54
N PHE A 278 -9.33 -12.91 -39.91
CA PHE A 278 -10.59 -12.69 -40.62
C PHE A 278 -10.76 -11.24 -41.12
N GLY A 279 -10.27 -10.25 -40.38
CA GLY A 279 -10.22 -8.85 -40.83
C GLY A 279 -9.31 -8.67 -42.05
N LEU A 280 -8.15 -9.32 -42.07
CA LEU A 280 -7.21 -9.29 -43.20
C LEU A 280 -7.76 -10.03 -44.44
N LEU A 281 -8.47 -11.15 -44.25
CA LEU A 281 -9.10 -11.88 -45.35
C LEU A 281 -10.26 -11.12 -46.00
N LYS A 282 -11.02 -10.32 -45.22
CA LYS A 282 -12.06 -9.44 -45.78
C LYS A 282 -11.48 -8.28 -46.60
N ARG A 283 -10.32 -7.73 -46.22
CA ARG A 283 -9.69 -6.60 -46.93
C ARG A 283 -9.06 -6.98 -48.27
N LYS A 284 -8.78 -8.26 -48.52
CA LYS A 284 -8.19 -8.75 -49.78
C LYS A 284 -9.22 -9.01 -50.89
N ARG A 285 -10.52 -8.77 -50.63
CA ARG A 285 -11.64 -8.99 -51.56
C ARG A 285 -12.41 -7.71 -51.94
N SER A 286 -11.87 -6.54 -51.62
CA SER A 286 -12.31 -5.22 -52.12
C SER A 286 -11.20 -4.62 -52.98
#